data_AF-A0A948XC31-F1
#
_entry.id   AF-A0A948XC31-F1
#
_cell.length_a   1.000
_cell.length_b   1.000
_cell.length_c   1.000
_cell.angle_alpha   90.00
_cell.angle_beta   90.00
_cell.angle_gamma   90.00
#
_symmetry.space_group_name_H-M   'P 1'
#
loop_
_entity.id
_entity.type
_entity.pdbx_description
1 polymer ?
#
loop_
_entity_poly.entity_id
_entity_poly.type
_entity_poly.pdbx_seq_one_letter_code
_entity_poly.pdbx_strand_id
1 'polypeptide(L)'
;MEKYSSMSFCSTSTRNGDEPKANYRGRDRSYADLAEFIDEKAEQLDISAVPSKAAELHCLFDNARDSIIALLAFARKTGVLLEGLHHLTILNSLLRDDAGKRTIKTWCNGKLVSIDVDDLDAADAARLALAEQCGVSEQELLRFEQRMADPYGACFRVPCNHQGCSMTKAVSFGNPAEMLDAERLTANEIWYCRYHREAAFLQGGIISDEFLPVLERIRQSPGLAQKDTGAKRDDIQFLQSVGLLTVEKVTYGTRLLCYQIALTDEGHAMLDKLSVAVAVA
;
A
#
# COMPACT_ATOMS: atom_id res chain seq x y z
N MET A 1 5.53 -68.29 -15.29
CA MET A 1 4.33 -68.58 -14.48
C MET A 1 3.87 -67.26 -13.90
N GLU A 2 2.95 -66.59 -14.60
CA GLU A 2 1.53 -66.50 -14.21
C GLU A 2 1.35 -65.58 -12.99
N LYS A 3 0.54 -64.52 -12.96
CA LYS A 3 -0.55 -64.06 -13.84
C LYS A 3 -0.78 -62.57 -13.58
N TYR A 4 -0.92 -61.81 -14.65
CA TYR A 4 -1.70 -60.57 -14.67
C TYR A 4 -3.16 -60.89 -14.33
N SER A 5 -3.82 -60.02 -13.56
CA SER A 5 -5.29 -59.92 -13.56
C SER A 5 -5.69 -58.46 -13.48
N SER A 6 -6.19 -57.97 -14.60
CA SER A 6 -7.01 -56.78 -14.73
C SER A 6 -8.49 -57.16 -14.65
N MET A 7 -9.30 -56.40 -13.91
CA MET A 7 -10.72 -56.11 -14.19
C MET A 7 -11.01 -54.77 -13.49
N SER A 8 -11.20 -53.65 -14.18
CA SER A 8 -12.33 -53.19 -15.02
C SER A 8 -13.61 -52.84 -14.24
N PHE A 9 -13.86 -51.52 -14.19
CA PHE A 9 -15.12 -50.75 -14.16
C PHE A 9 -16.36 -51.25 -13.39
N CYS A 10 -16.89 -50.37 -12.54
CA CYS A 10 -18.31 -49.99 -12.62
C CYS A 10 -18.55 -48.61 -12.00
N SER A 11 -18.82 -47.64 -12.86
CA SER A 11 -19.48 -46.37 -12.52
C SER A 11 -20.92 -46.66 -12.14
N THR A 12 -21.37 -46.25 -10.96
CA THR A 12 -22.80 -46.06 -10.68
C THR A 12 -23.00 -44.72 -9.99
N SER A 13 -23.56 -43.79 -10.75
CA SER A 13 -24.19 -42.58 -10.25
C SER A 13 -25.50 -42.99 -9.57
N THR A 14 -25.75 -42.50 -8.35
CA THR A 14 -27.11 -42.22 -7.89
C THR A 14 -27.13 -41.01 -6.96
N ARG A 15 -28.11 -40.16 -7.26
CA ARG A 15 -28.47 -38.85 -6.73
C ARG A 15 -28.72 -38.79 -5.21
N ASN A 16 -28.46 -37.59 -4.69
CA ASN A 16 -29.21 -36.82 -3.69
C ASN A 16 -29.57 -37.50 -2.36
N GLY A 17 -28.77 -37.19 -1.35
CA GLY A 17 -29.23 -37.10 0.04
C GLY A 17 -28.66 -35.82 0.64
N ASP A 18 -29.54 -34.98 1.19
CA ASP A 18 -29.20 -33.71 1.84
C ASP A 18 -28.17 -33.91 2.96
N GLU A 19 -26.92 -33.51 2.73
CA GLU A 19 -25.99 -33.24 3.83
C GLU A 19 -26.24 -31.82 4.34
N PRO A 20 -26.52 -31.63 5.64
CA PRO A 20 -26.64 -30.31 6.21
C PRO A 20 -25.28 -29.62 6.07
N LYS A 21 -25.27 -28.45 5.40
CA LYS A 21 -24.13 -27.52 5.38
C LYS A 21 -23.70 -27.26 6.82
N ALA A 22 -22.67 -27.97 7.27
CA ALA A 22 -21.99 -27.66 8.52
C ALA A 22 -21.43 -26.24 8.38
N ASN A 23 -22.07 -25.30 9.08
CA ASN A 23 -21.60 -23.94 9.20
C ASN A 23 -20.19 -23.95 9.82
N TYR A 24 -19.17 -23.81 8.99
CA TYR A 24 -17.81 -23.42 9.35
C TYR A 24 -17.80 -21.96 9.88
N ARG A 25 -18.46 -21.70 11.01
CA ARG A 25 -18.49 -20.38 11.67
C ARG A 25 -17.92 -20.38 13.09
N GLY A 26 -17.27 -21.47 13.50
CA GLY A 26 -16.70 -21.62 14.84
C GLY A 26 -15.20 -21.44 14.95
N ARG A 27 -14.45 -21.40 13.84
CA ARG A 27 -12.98 -21.48 13.86
C ARG A 27 -12.28 -20.11 13.80
N ASP A 28 -13.00 -19.03 13.49
CA ASP A 28 -12.37 -17.70 13.26
C ASP A 28 -12.23 -16.84 14.51
N ARG A 29 -13.03 -17.05 15.58
CA ARG A 29 -12.96 -16.19 16.78
C ARG A 29 -11.67 -16.39 17.60
N SER A 30 -11.20 -17.63 17.76
CA SER A 30 -10.02 -17.92 18.59
C SER A 30 -8.71 -17.36 18.02
N TYR A 31 -8.63 -17.14 16.70
CA TYR A 31 -7.46 -16.54 16.07
C TYR A 31 -7.48 -15.02 16.11
N ALA A 32 -8.66 -14.40 16.09
CA ALA A 32 -8.81 -12.96 16.26
C ALA A 32 -8.36 -12.52 17.67
N ASP A 33 -8.81 -13.24 18.70
CA ASP A 33 -8.44 -12.97 20.10
C ASP A 33 -6.91 -13.14 20.33
N LEU A 34 -6.28 -14.10 19.64
CA LEU A 34 -4.84 -14.32 19.72
C LEU A 34 -4.04 -13.23 18.99
N ALA A 35 -4.50 -12.76 17.84
CA ALA A 35 -3.86 -11.67 17.11
C ALA A 35 -3.88 -10.38 17.92
N GLU A 36 -5.04 -10.04 18.51
CA GLU A 36 -5.19 -8.89 19.40
C GLU A 36 -4.24 -8.98 20.60
N PHE A 37 -4.15 -10.15 21.24
CA PHE A 37 -3.21 -10.34 22.35
C PHE A 37 -1.73 -10.22 21.93
N ILE A 38 -1.37 -10.66 20.73
CA ILE A 38 0.00 -10.50 20.19
C ILE A 38 0.29 -9.01 19.95
N ASP A 39 -0.65 -8.28 19.36
CA ASP A 39 -0.51 -6.85 19.08
C ASP A 39 -0.37 -6.05 20.39
N GLU A 40 -1.21 -6.32 21.39
CA GLU A 40 -1.09 -5.75 22.75
C GLU A 40 0.28 -6.01 23.38
N LYS A 41 0.84 -7.20 23.17
CA LYS A 41 2.17 -7.56 23.68
C LYS A 41 3.29 -6.88 22.91
N ALA A 42 3.13 -6.71 21.60
CA ALA A 42 4.09 -6.00 20.76
C ALA A 42 4.18 -4.52 21.15
N GLU A 43 3.05 -3.88 21.46
CA GLU A 43 3.02 -2.48 21.94
C GLU A 43 3.73 -2.28 23.28
N GLN A 44 3.74 -3.30 24.14
CA GLN A 44 4.41 -3.28 25.45
C GLN A 44 5.91 -3.56 25.36
N LEU A 45 6.41 -4.03 24.22
CA LEU A 45 7.80 -4.46 24.07
C LEU A 45 8.71 -3.27 23.78
N ASP A 46 9.60 -2.96 24.71
CA ASP A 46 10.65 -1.97 24.49
C ASP A 46 11.83 -2.59 23.72
N ILE A 47 11.78 -2.48 22.40
CA ILE A 47 12.85 -2.96 21.52
C ILE A 47 14.12 -2.10 21.57
N SER A 48 14.06 -0.89 22.14
CA SER A 48 15.22 0.01 22.21
C SER A 48 16.27 -0.46 23.23
N ALA A 49 15.85 -1.28 24.20
CA ALA A 49 16.72 -1.89 25.19
C ALA A 49 17.42 -3.18 24.70
N VAL A 50 17.11 -3.66 23.48
CA VAL A 50 17.65 -4.91 22.93
C VAL A 50 18.94 -4.61 22.14
N PRO A 51 20.13 -5.05 22.62
CA PRO A 51 21.40 -4.72 22.00
C PRO A 51 21.68 -5.48 20.70
N SER A 52 21.07 -6.66 20.52
CA SER A 52 21.15 -7.48 19.31
C SER A 52 19.81 -8.19 19.13
N LYS A 53 19.10 -7.85 18.05
CA LYS A 53 17.83 -8.47 17.70
C LYS A 53 18.06 -9.94 17.36
N ALA A 54 19.18 -10.28 16.73
CA ALA A 54 19.57 -11.66 16.44
C ALA A 54 19.75 -12.51 17.72
N ALA A 55 20.50 -12.00 18.71
CA ALA A 55 20.75 -12.71 19.96
C ALA A 55 19.46 -12.90 20.78
N GLU A 56 18.65 -11.85 20.88
CA GLU A 56 17.35 -11.92 21.56
C GLU A 56 16.43 -12.94 20.89
N LEU A 57 16.35 -12.91 19.56
CA LEU A 57 15.50 -13.84 18.82
C LEU A 57 15.96 -15.30 18.95
N HIS A 58 17.28 -15.56 18.98
CA HIS A 58 17.80 -16.88 19.29
C HIS A 58 17.42 -17.34 20.70
N CYS A 59 17.52 -16.47 21.69
CA CYS A 59 17.12 -16.76 23.07
C CYS A 59 15.62 -17.09 23.15
N LEU A 60 14.77 -16.29 22.52
CA LEU A 60 13.33 -16.54 22.46
C LEU A 60 13.00 -17.86 21.75
N PHE A 61 13.68 -18.18 20.65
CA PHE A 61 13.52 -19.46 19.97
C PHE A 61 13.93 -20.65 20.83
N ASP A 62 15.04 -20.56 21.58
CA ASP A 62 15.47 -21.62 22.48
C ASP A 62 14.51 -21.80 23.66
N ASN A 63 14.07 -20.70 24.28
CA ASN A 63 13.10 -20.73 25.38
C ASN A 63 11.74 -21.32 24.94
N ALA A 64 11.27 -20.94 23.74
CA ALA A 64 10.03 -21.48 23.18
C ALA A 64 10.16 -22.97 22.87
N ARG A 65 11.28 -23.40 22.25
CA ARG A 65 11.57 -24.81 21.97
C ARG A 65 11.54 -25.63 23.26
N ASP A 66 12.26 -25.19 24.28
CA ASP A 66 12.40 -25.93 25.53
C ASP A 66 11.06 -26.01 26.29
N SER A 67 10.27 -24.95 26.26
CA SER A 67 8.92 -24.93 26.84
C SER A 67 7.97 -25.89 26.13
N ILE A 68 7.99 -25.93 24.80
CA ILE A 68 7.16 -26.86 24.01
C ILE A 68 7.58 -28.31 24.27
N ILE A 69 8.88 -28.60 24.32
CA ILE A 69 9.40 -29.93 24.64
C ILE A 69 8.96 -30.36 26.05
N ALA A 70 9.06 -29.48 27.04
CA ALA A 70 8.64 -29.76 28.41
C ALA A 70 7.14 -30.07 28.50
N LEU A 71 6.29 -29.29 27.80
CA LEU A 71 4.85 -29.53 27.71
C LEU A 71 4.55 -30.90 27.09
N LEU A 72 5.21 -31.24 25.97
CA LEU A 72 5.02 -32.52 25.29
C LEU A 72 5.46 -33.71 26.17
N ALA A 73 6.59 -33.57 26.85
CA ALA A 73 7.09 -34.58 27.77
C ALA A 73 6.13 -34.79 28.96
N PHE A 74 5.62 -33.70 29.54
CA PHE A 74 4.65 -33.75 30.64
C PHE A 74 3.33 -34.39 30.19
N ALA A 75 2.77 -33.96 29.06
CA ALA A 75 1.53 -34.50 28.50
C ALA A 75 1.67 -36.02 28.26
N ARG A 76 2.78 -36.44 27.64
CA ARG A 76 3.08 -37.85 27.44
C ARG A 76 3.22 -38.63 28.75
N LYS A 77 3.84 -38.05 29.77
CA LYS A 77 4.01 -38.67 31.09
C LYS A 77 2.70 -38.80 31.85
N THR A 78 1.79 -37.86 31.66
CA THR A 78 0.48 -37.78 32.34
C THR A 78 -0.66 -38.42 31.56
N GLY A 79 -0.41 -38.88 30.33
CA GLY A 79 -1.44 -39.47 29.47
C GLY A 79 -2.40 -38.45 28.86
N VAL A 80 -2.05 -37.16 28.89
CA VAL A 80 -2.83 -36.09 28.25
C VAL A 80 -2.55 -36.09 26.74
N LEU A 81 -3.61 -36.07 25.94
CA LEU A 81 -3.52 -35.93 24.49
C LEU A 81 -3.62 -34.45 24.13
N LEU A 82 -2.55 -33.91 23.54
CA LEU A 82 -2.59 -32.58 22.92
C LEU A 82 -3.14 -32.72 21.50
N GLU A 83 -4.25 -32.06 21.21
CA GLU A 83 -4.88 -32.12 19.90
C GLU A 83 -4.10 -31.36 18.83
N GLY A 84 -4.00 -31.93 17.62
CA GLY A 84 -3.41 -31.30 16.43
C GLY A 84 -1.89 -31.48 16.29
N LEU A 85 -1.40 -31.56 15.04
CA LEU A 85 0.03 -31.74 14.72
C LEU A 85 0.82 -30.41 14.65
N HIS A 86 0.16 -29.28 14.89
CA HIS A 86 0.76 -27.95 14.72
C HIS A 86 1.96 -27.69 15.65
N HIS A 87 1.99 -28.31 16.83
CA HIS A 87 3.11 -28.19 17.77
C HIS A 87 4.42 -28.77 17.19
N LEU A 88 4.36 -29.83 16.37
CA LEU A 88 5.54 -30.39 15.69
C LEU A 88 6.02 -29.48 14.56
N THR A 89 5.09 -28.87 13.82
CA THR A 89 5.43 -27.89 12.78
C THR A 89 6.09 -26.65 13.37
N ILE A 90 5.55 -26.12 14.47
CA ILE A 90 6.13 -25.00 15.21
C ILE A 90 7.52 -25.39 15.73
N LEU A 91 7.65 -26.53 16.40
CA LEU A 91 8.94 -26.99 16.91
C LEU A 91 9.99 -27.10 15.80
N ASN A 92 9.64 -27.66 14.64
CA ASN A 92 10.55 -27.73 13.49
C ASN A 92 10.99 -26.35 12.99
N SER A 93 10.13 -25.33 13.04
CA SER A 93 10.50 -23.95 12.66
C SER A 93 11.40 -23.24 13.69
N LEU A 94 11.44 -23.72 14.93
CA LEU A 94 12.30 -23.19 16.01
C LEU A 94 13.68 -23.86 16.05
N LEU A 95 13.83 -25.01 15.40
CA LEU A 95 15.09 -25.76 15.37
C LEU A 95 16.07 -25.14 14.38
N ARG A 96 17.36 -25.29 14.69
CA ARG A 96 18.44 -25.00 13.74
C ARG A 96 18.46 -26.09 12.67
N ASP A 97 18.80 -25.72 11.45
CA ASP A 97 19.05 -26.68 10.37
C ASP A 97 20.39 -27.41 10.58
N ASP A 98 20.73 -28.31 9.64
CA ASP A 98 21.97 -29.10 9.69
C ASP A 98 23.25 -28.23 9.64
N ALA A 99 23.14 -26.99 9.18
CA ALA A 99 24.23 -26.01 9.17
C ALA A 99 24.24 -25.11 10.42
N GLY A 100 23.34 -25.35 11.37
CA GLY A 100 23.20 -24.56 12.59
C GLY A 100 22.40 -23.26 12.42
N LYS A 101 21.75 -23.05 11.26
CA LYS A 101 21.09 -21.78 10.92
C LYS A 101 19.62 -21.78 11.28
N ARG A 102 19.06 -20.60 11.53
CA ARG A 102 17.61 -20.37 11.66
C ARG A 102 17.19 -19.38 10.61
N THR A 103 16.14 -19.67 9.86
CA THR A 103 15.64 -18.75 8.83
C THR A 103 14.38 -18.05 9.29
N ILE A 104 14.32 -16.74 9.07
CA ILE A 104 13.16 -15.90 9.35
C ILE A 104 12.76 -15.14 8.10
N LYS A 105 11.50 -14.71 8.03
CA LYS A 105 11.02 -13.84 6.97
C LYS A 105 11.02 -12.40 7.44
N THR A 106 11.60 -11.50 6.64
CA THR A 106 11.62 -10.06 6.89
C THR A 106 11.31 -9.28 5.61
N TRP A 107 10.92 -8.02 5.76
CA TRP A 107 10.71 -7.11 4.63
C TRP A 107 12.04 -6.49 4.22
N CYS A 108 12.37 -6.53 2.93
CA CYS A 108 13.54 -5.86 2.38
C CYS A 108 13.24 -5.40 0.96
N ASN A 109 13.37 -4.09 0.72
CA ASN A 109 13.13 -3.44 -0.58
C ASN A 109 11.76 -3.81 -1.17
N GLY A 110 10.72 -3.80 -0.34
CA GLY A 110 9.34 -4.11 -0.75
C GLY A 110 9.08 -5.59 -1.03
N LYS A 111 9.97 -6.49 -0.60
CA LYS A 111 9.82 -7.95 -0.78
C LYS A 111 9.95 -8.67 0.54
N LEU A 112 9.16 -9.73 0.72
CA LEU A 112 9.33 -10.65 1.82
C LEU A 112 10.47 -11.60 1.47
N VAL A 113 11.58 -11.48 2.20
CA VAL A 113 12.80 -12.27 2.00
C VAL A 113 13.04 -13.19 3.19
N SER A 114 13.60 -14.37 2.94
CA SER A 114 14.10 -15.25 4.01
C SER A 114 15.57 -14.94 4.27
N ILE A 115 15.93 -14.64 5.51
CA ILE A 115 17.31 -14.41 5.95
C ILE A 115 17.67 -15.32 7.11
N ASP A 116 18.97 -15.51 7.35
CA ASP A 116 19.45 -16.11 8.59
C ASP A 116 19.19 -15.15 9.77
N VAL A 117 18.88 -15.68 10.94
CA VAL A 117 18.77 -14.88 12.17
C VAL A 117 20.10 -14.20 12.47
N ASP A 118 21.22 -14.84 12.16
CA ASP A 118 22.56 -14.26 12.39
C ASP A 118 22.82 -13.02 11.51
N ASP A 119 22.10 -12.88 10.39
CA ASP A 119 22.19 -11.73 9.48
C ASP A 119 21.19 -10.62 9.84
N LEU A 120 20.34 -10.80 10.87
CA LEU A 120 19.25 -9.88 11.19
C LEU A 120 19.74 -8.49 11.57
N ASP A 121 20.75 -8.38 12.43
CA ASP A 121 21.28 -7.08 12.87
C ASP A 121 21.92 -6.32 11.69
N ALA A 122 22.58 -7.02 10.77
CA ALA A 122 23.15 -6.42 9.56
C ALA A 122 22.05 -5.95 8.58
N ALA A 123 20.99 -6.74 8.42
CA ALA A 123 19.83 -6.36 7.61
C ALA A 123 19.10 -5.13 8.21
N ASP A 124 19.02 -5.07 9.54
CA ASP A 124 18.44 -3.96 10.27
C ASP A 124 19.25 -2.68 10.11
N ALA A 125 20.58 -2.76 10.28
CA ALA A 125 21.49 -1.65 10.02
C ALA A 125 21.40 -1.14 8.58
N ALA A 126 21.25 -2.04 7.59
CA ALA A 126 21.06 -1.66 6.20
C ALA A 126 19.72 -0.93 5.97
N ARG A 127 18.64 -1.35 6.65
CA ARG A 127 17.34 -0.65 6.61
C ARG A 127 17.44 0.74 7.23
N LEU A 128 18.11 0.87 8.37
CA LEU A 128 18.35 2.16 9.03
C LEU A 128 19.12 3.12 8.12
N ALA A 129 20.21 2.65 7.50
CA ALA A 129 20.99 3.46 6.56
C ALA A 129 20.14 3.92 5.35
N LEU A 130 19.25 3.07 4.83
CA LEU A 130 18.34 3.43 3.75
C LEU A 130 17.29 4.47 4.20
N ALA A 131 16.76 4.33 5.41
CA ALA A 131 15.82 5.29 5.97
C ALA A 131 16.46 6.68 6.09
N GLU A 132 17.70 6.75 6.60
CA GLU A 132 18.50 7.98 6.65
C GLU A 132 18.76 8.57 5.26
N GLN A 133 19.15 7.74 4.28
CA GLN A 133 19.37 8.18 2.91
C GLN A 133 18.11 8.78 2.27
N CYS A 134 16.95 8.23 2.59
CA CYS A 134 15.66 8.72 2.12
C CYS A 134 15.10 9.89 2.95
N GLY A 135 15.74 10.25 4.08
CA GLY A 135 15.27 11.29 4.98
C GLY A 135 13.96 10.95 5.70
N VAL A 136 13.71 9.67 5.97
CA VAL A 136 12.51 9.16 6.63
C VAL A 136 12.87 8.34 7.87
N SER A 137 11.90 8.12 8.76
CA SER A 137 12.05 7.20 9.89
C SER A 137 12.04 5.73 9.43
N GLU A 138 12.60 4.84 10.26
CA GLU A 138 12.56 3.39 10.02
C GLU A 138 11.12 2.87 9.86
N GLN A 139 10.20 3.39 10.67
CA GLN A 139 8.79 3.01 10.63
C GLN A 139 8.12 3.41 9.30
N GLU A 140 8.46 4.59 8.77
CA GLU A 140 7.95 5.05 7.47
C GLU A 140 8.51 4.21 6.32
N LEU A 141 9.79 3.83 6.38
CA LEU A 141 10.40 2.92 5.41
C LEU A 141 9.75 1.53 5.46
N LEU A 142 9.53 0.97 6.65
CA LEU A 142 8.84 -0.32 6.80
C LEU A 142 7.42 -0.26 6.21
N ARG A 143 6.69 0.82 6.46
CA ARG A 143 5.34 1.05 5.91
C ARG A 143 5.39 1.13 4.38
N PHE A 144 6.40 1.77 3.82
CA PHE A 144 6.64 1.77 2.36
C PHE A 144 6.90 0.36 1.82
N GLU A 145 7.77 -0.42 2.46
CA GLU A 145 8.09 -1.79 2.01
C GLU A 145 6.86 -2.71 2.05
N GLN A 146 6.09 -2.66 3.14
CA GLN A 146 4.83 -3.41 3.26
C GLN A 146 3.85 -3.04 2.15
N ARG A 147 3.79 -1.76 1.81
CA ARG A 147 2.87 -1.27 0.78
C ARG A 147 3.31 -1.61 -0.63
N MET A 148 4.61 -1.59 -0.91
CA MET A 148 5.16 -2.03 -2.20
C MET A 148 5.00 -3.54 -2.44
N ALA A 149 4.82 -4.32 -1.38
CA ALA A 149 4.54 -5.75 -1.48
C ALA A 149 3.10 -6.07 -1.92
N ASP A 150 2.16 -5.14 -1.72
CA ASP A 150 0.80 -5.26 -2.25
C ASP A 150 0.82 -4.99 -3.77
N PRO A 151 0.31 -5.90 -4.62
CA PRO A 151 0.19 -5.69 -6.07
C PRO A 151 -0.49 -4.37 -6.48
N TYR A 152 -1.30 -3.79 -5.59
CA TYR A 152 -2.01 -2.53 -5.79
C TYR A 152 -1.51 -1.39 -4.89
N GLY A 153 -0.48 -1.63 -4.08
CA GLY A 153 -0.10 -0.71 -3.00
C GLY A 153 0.71 0.50 -3.44
N ALA A 154 1.35 0.47 -4.62
CA ALA A 154 2.18 1.57 -5.16
C ALA A 154 1.40 2.85 -5.56
N CYS A 155 0.19 3.04 -5.02
CA CYS A 155 -0.55 4.29 -5.13
C CYS A 155 -1.50 4.50 -3.95
N PHE A 156 -1.80 5.77 -3.69
CA PHE A 156 -2.96 6.20 -2.93
C PHE A 156 -4.10 6.58 -3.87
N ARG A 157 -5.31 6.66 -3.34
CA ARG A 157 -6.52 6.98 -4.11
C ARG A 157 -7.18 8.23 -3.54
N VAL A 158 -7.20 9.29 -4.33
CA VAL A 158 -7.93 10.52 -4.01
C VAL A 158 -9.37 10.35 -4.49
N PRO A 159 -10.38 10.36 -3.60
CA PRO A 159 -11.77 10.27 -3.99
C PRO A 159 -12.24 11.57 -4.65
N CYS A 160 -13.20 11.46 -5.56
CA CYS A 160 -13.88 12.64 -6.08
C CYS A 160 -14.67 13.33 -4.96
N ASN A 161 -14.49 14.63 -4.77
CA ASN A 161 -15.18 15.42 -3.73
C ASN A 161 -16.69 15.59 -3.98
N HIS A 162 -17.19 15.21 -5.15
CA HIS A 162 -18.63 15.18 -5.41
C HIS A 162 -19.33 14.07 -4.62
N GLN A 163 -20.34 14.43 -3.82
CA GLN A 163 -21.07 13.49 -2.96
C GLN A 163 -21.69 12.35 -3.78
N GLY A 164 -21.45 11.12 -3.35
CA GLY A 164 -21.96 9.91 -4.01
C GLY A 164 -21.18 9.48 -5.26
N CYS A 165 -20.11 10.19 -5.64
CA CYS A 165 -19.24 9.74 -6.71
C CYS A 165 -18.24 8.67 -6.21
N SER A 166 -18.13 7.55 -6.94
CA SER A 166 -17.17 6.48 -6.64
C SER A 166 -15.85 6.60 -7.40
N MET A 167 -15.65 7.65 -8.18
CA MET A 167 -14.44 7.83 -8.97
C MET A 167 -13.27 8.19 -8.07
N THR A 168 -12.09 7.65 -8.38
CA THR A 168 -10.84 7.95 -7.67
C THR A 168 -9.72 8.26 -8.66
N LYS A 169 -8.81 9.16 -8.30
CA LYS A 169 -7.53 9.38 -8.98
C LYS A 169 -6.43 8.64 -8.22
N ALA A 170 -5.56 7.95 -8.95
CA ALA A 170 -4.39 7.31 -8.37
C ALA A 170 -3.24 8.32 -8.23
N VAL A 171 -2.63 8.37 -7.05
CA VAL A 171 -1.38 9.11 -6.78
C VAL A 171 -0.31 8.08 -6.51
N SER A 172 0.54 7.84 -7.49
CA SER A 172 1.63 6.86 -7.41
C SER A 172 2.85 7.43 -6.72
N PHE A 173 3.65 6.54 -6.14
CA PHE A 173 4.93 6.86 -5.50
C PHE A 173 5.94 5.75 -5.81
N GLY A 174 7.22 6.10 -5.93
CA GLY A 174 8.32 5.19 -6.23
C GLY A 174 9.34 5.04 -5.12
N ASN A 175 9.31 5.91 -4.10
CA ASN A 175 10.22 5.87 -2.96
C ASN A 175 9.50 6.30 -1.66
N PRO A 176 10.13 6.10 -0.47
CA PRO A 176 9.51 6.41 0.81
C PRO A 176 9.09 7.88 0.96
N ALA A 177 9.89 8.83 0.51
CA ALA A 177 9.58 10.26 0.61
C ALA A 177 8.36 10.62 -0.27
N GLU A 178 8.33 10.13 -1.52
CA GLU A 178 7.18 10.28 -2.41
C GLU A 178 5.90 9.63 -1.84
N MET A 179 6.03 8.53 -1.08
CA MET A 179 4.89 7.92 -0.41
C MET A 179 4.29 8.85 0.65
N LEU A 180 5.13 9.51 1.46
CA LEU A 180 4.66 10.47 2.47
C LEU A 180 3.99 11.67 1.82
N ASP A 181 4.57 12.17 0.72
CA ASP A 181 3.95 13.25 -0.06
C ASP A 181 2.61 12.84 -0.66
N ALA A 182 2.53 11.63 -1.24
CA ALA A 182 1.30 11.09 -1.82
C ALA A 182 0.21 10.87 -0.76
N GLU A 183 0.58 10.43 0.45
CA GLU A 183 -0.34 10.27 1.57
C GLU A 183 -0.88 11.64 2.03
N ARG A 184 0.00 12.62 2.21
CA ARG A 184 -0.37 13.99 2.55
C ARG A 184 -1.27 14.63 1.49
N LEU A 185 -0.94 14.44 0.21
CA LEU A 185 -1.77 14.90 -0.91
C LEU A 185 -3.15 14.25 -0.83
N THR A 186 -3.21 12.93 -0.65
CA THR A 186 -4.50 12.22 -0.59
C THR A 186 -5.40 12.66 0.55
N ALA A 187 -4.82 13.07 1.69
CA ALA A 187 -5.59 13.56 2.82
C ALA A 187 -6.18 14.97 2.61
N ASN A 188 -5.56 15.80 1.77
CA ASN A 188 -5.86 17.24 1.68
C ASN A 188 -6.32 17.70 0.29
N GLU A 189 -6.06 16.93 -0.78
CA GLU A 189 -6.31 17.32 -2.17
C GLU A 189 -7.81 17.42 -2.44
N ILE A 190 -8.23 18.56 -2.97
CA ILE A 190 -9.53 18.73 -3.59
C ILE A 190 -9.43 18.24 -5.04
N TRP A 191 -10.18 17.20 -5.35
CA TRP A 191 -10.22 16.62 -6.69
C TRP A 191 -11.65 16.31 -7.14
N TYR A 192 -11.98 16.79 -8.35
CA TYR A 192 -13.21 16.42 -9.04
C TYR A 192 -12.90 15.65 -10.31
N CYS A 193 -13.61 14.55 -10.53
CA CYS A 193 -13.48 13.77 -11.75
C CYS A 193 -13.99 14.54 -12.98
N ARG A 194 -13.65 14.06 -14.18
CA ARG A 194 -14.04 14.68 -15.46
C ARG A 194 -15.55 14.96 -15.61
N TYR A 195 -16.41 14.23 -14.91
CA TYR A 195 -17.86 14.37 -14.96
C TYR A 195 -18.40 15.44 -13.99
N HIS A 196 -17.67 15.74 -12.92
CA HIS A 196 -18.14 16.63 -11.85
C HIS A 196 -17.38 17.95 -11.77
N ARG A 197 -16.19 18.07 -12.40
CA ARG A 197 -15.37 19.27 -12.35
C ARG A 197 -16.08 20.53 -12.85
N GLU A 198 -16.92 20.41 -13.89
CA GLU A 198 -17.68 21.55 -14.42
C GLU A 198 -18.82 21.96 -13.50
N ALA A 199 -19.55 20.99 -12.93
CA ALA A 199 -20.59 21.28 -11.95
C ALA A 199 -20.03 21.93 -10.67
N ALA A 200 -18.90 21.42 -10.16
CA ALA A 200 -18.21 21.98 -9.01
C ALA A 200 -17.80 23.44 -9.24
N PHE A 201 -17.29 23.74 -10.43
CA PHE A 201 -16.93 25.10 -10.80
C PHE A 201 -18.16 26.02 -10.92
N LEU A 202 -19.18 25.62 -11.66
CA LEU A 202 -20.36 26.46 -11.92
C LEU A 202 -21.18 26.74 -10.64
N GLN A 203 -21.21 25.79 -9.70
CA GLN A 203 -21.98 25.92 -8.46
C GLN A 203 -21.20 26.59 -7.33
N GLY A 204 -19.92 26.25 -7.19
CA GLY A 204 -19.10 26.65 -6.03
C GLY A 204 -17.90 27.52 -6.37
N GLY A 205 -17.56 27.72 -7.64
CA GLY A 205 -16.33 28.38 -8.05
C GLY A 205 -15.07 27.59 -7.65
N ILE A 206 -15.19 26.28 -7.45
CA ILE A 206 -14.11 25.40 -6.98
C ILE A 206 -13.49 24.68 -8.17
N ILE A 207 -12.15 24.65 -8.23
CA ILE A 207 -11.37 23.83 -9.16
C ILE A 207 -10.57 22.79 -8.39
N SER A 208 -10.25 21.67 -9.04
CA SER A 208 -9.31 20.69 -8.48
C SER A 208 -7.92 21.30 -8.31
N ASP A 209 -7.20 20.90 -7.26
CA ASP A 209 -5.86 21.42 -6.95
C ASP A 209 -4.85 21.11 -8.06
N GLU A 210 -5.06 20.04 -8.82
CA GLU A 210 -4.21 19.66 -9.95
C GLU A 210 -4.13 20.72 -11.06
N PHE A 211 -5.09 21.66 -11.13
CA PHE A 211 -5.07 22.76 -12.09
C PHE A 211 -4.23 23.95 -11.61
N LEU A 212 -3.94 24.08 -10.31
CA LEU A 212 -3.20 25.25 -9.79
C LEU A 212 -1.79 25.37 -10.38
N PRO A 213 -0.96 24.31 -10.42
CA PRO A 213 0.37 24.41 -11.01
C PRO A 213 0.33 24.72 -12.52
N VAL A 214 -0.74 24.30 -13.21
CA VAL A 214 -0.94 24.59 -14.64
C VAL A 214 -1.26 26.06 -14.84
N LEU A 215 -2.24 26.58 -14.10
CA LEU A 215 -2.66 27.98 -14.19
C LEU A 215 -1.51 28.92 -13.79
N GLU A 216 -0.76 28.60 -12.74
CA GLU A 216 0.43 29.36 -12.32
C GLU A 216 1.52 29.41 -13.40
N ARG A 217 1.79 28.28 -14.06
CA ARG A 217 2.75 28.22 -15.17
C ARG A 217 2.31 29.11 -16.34
N ILE A 218 1.02 29.12 -16.66
CA ILE A 218 0.46 29.98 -17.71
C ILE A 218 0.52 31.46 -17.29
N ARG A 219 0.28 31.78 -16.00
CA ARG A 219 0.44 33.14 -15.45
C ARG A 219 1.86 33.67 -15.61
N GLN A 220 2.85 32.84 -15.28
CA GLN A 220 4.28 33.20 -15.35
C GLN A 220 4.82 33.28 -16.78
N SER A 221 4.18 32.61 -17.74
CA SER A 221 4.57 32.63 -19.15
C SER A 221 3.33 32.61 -20.04
N PRO A 222 2.71 33.78 -20.29
CA PRO A 222 1.58 33.86 -21.18
C PRO A 222 1.96 33.45 -22.61
N GLY A 223 1.06 32.76 -23.31
CA GLY A 223 1.27 32.32 -24.70
C GLY A 223 2.00 30.98 -24.86
N LEU A 224 2.08 30.17 -23.80
CA LEU A 224 2.62 28.81 -23.87
C LEU A 224 1.85 27.96 -24.88
N ALA A 225 2.57 27.08 -25.57
CA ALA A 225 1.92 26.01 -26.32
C ALA A 225 1.39 24.94 -25.35
N GLN A 226 0.36 24.22 -25.78
CA GLN A 226 -0.28 23.18 -24.95
C GLN A 226 0.71 22.22 -24.28
N LYS A 227 1.71 21.74 -25.03
CA LYS A 227 2.75 20.83 -24.51
C LYS A 227 3.57 21.44 -23.36
N ASP A 228 3.77 22.75 -23.38
CA ASP A 228 4.61 23.47 -22.43
C ASP A 228 3.81 23.87 -21.18
N THR A 229 2.47 23.78 -21.23
CA THR A 229 1.61 23.94 -20.05
C THR A 229 1.63 22.74 -19.10
N GLY A 230 2.08 21.57 -19.56
CA GLY A 230 2.04 20.32 -18.78
C GLY A 230 0.64 19.72 -18.57
N ALA A 231 -0.42 20.33 -19.12
CA ALA A 231 -1.80 19.86 -18.98
C ALA A 231 -2.24 18.97 -20.14
N LYS A 232 -3.20 18.07 -19.88
CA LYS A 232 -3.82 17.27 -20.95
C LYS A 232 -4.75 18.16 -21.77
N ARG A 233 -5.03 17.74 -23.02
CA ARG A 233 -5.98 18.46 -23.89
C ARG A 233 -7.34 18.67 -23.24
N ASP A 234 -7.86 17.62 -22.60
CA ASP A 234 -9.16 17.65 -21.93
C ASP A 234 -9.19 18.63 -20.76
N ASP A 235 -8.05 18.88 -20.12
CA ASP A 235 -7.92 19.83 -19.02
C ASP A 235 -7.96 21.26 -19.53
N ILE A 236 -7.21 21.55 -20.60
CA ILE A 236 -7.25 22.85 -21.28
C ILE A 236 -8.66 23.14 -21.82
N GLN A 237 -9.32 22.15 -22.42
CA GLN A 237 -10.70 22.32 -22.90
C GLN A 237 -11.67 22.65 -21.79
N PHE A 238 -11.54 22.00 -20.62
CA PHE A 238 -12.35 22.32 -19.45
C PHE A 238 -12.07 23.72 -18.92
N LEU A 239 -10.79 24.06 -18.70
CA LEU A 239 -10.40 25.38 -18.20
C LEU A 239 -10.84 26.51 -19.15
N GLN A 240 -10.84 26.25 -20.46
CA GLN A 240 -11.41 27.15 -21.46
C GLN A 240 -12.94 27.21 -21.37
N SER A 241 -13.64 26.08 -21.19
CA SER A 241 -15.11 26.05 -21.13
C SER A 241 -15.67 26.79 -19.91
N VAL A 242 -14.94 26.77 -18.80
CA VAL A 242 -15.29 27.53 -17.59
C VAL A 242 -14.75 28.97 -17.61
N GLY A 243 -14.13 29.41 -18.70
CA GLY A 243 -13.72 30.80 -18.90
C GLY A 243 -12.46 31.23 -18.15
N LEU A 244 -11.61 30.29 -17.69
CA LEU A 244 -10.35 30.63 -17.02
C LEU A 244 -9.17 30.82 -17.99
N LEU A 245 -9.28 30.28 -19.20
CA LEU A 245 -8.24 30.36 -20.23
C LEU A 245 -8.79 30.80 -21.58
N THR A 246 -7.95 31.49 -22.35
CA THR A 246 -8.11 31.67 -23.78
C THR A 246 -7.12 30.80 -24.54
N VAL A 247 -7.53 30.32 -25.71
CA VAL A 247 -6.70 29.52 -26.61
C VAL A 247 -6.75 30.17 -27.99
N GLU A 248 -5.66 30.84 -28.36
CA GLU A 248 -5.54 31.54 -29.63
C GLU A 248 -4.80 30.68 -30.66
N LYS A 249 -5.27 30.73 -31.91
CA LYS A 249 -4.64 30.04 -33.04
C LYS A 249 -3.62 30.99 -33.69
N VAL A 250 -2.35 30.63 -33.63
CA VAL A 250 -1.30 31.35 -34.35
C VAL A 250 -1.08 30.70 -35.71
N THR A 251 -1.33 31.45 -36.77
CA THR A 251 -1.20 30.98 -38.15
C THR A 251 -0.19 31.81 -38.94
N TYR A 252 0.56 31.16 -39.83
CA TYR A 252 1.33 31.83 -40.87
C TYR A 252 0.71 31.52 -42.23
N GLY A 253 -0.02 32.48 -42.79
CA GLY A 253 -0.93 32.24 -43.91
C GLY A 253 -2.06 31.30 -43.50
N THR A 254 -2.22 30.17 -44.21
CA THR A 254 -3.21 29.12 -43.89
C THR A 254 -2.67 28.03 -42.94
N ARG A 255 -1.36 28.04 -42.64
CA ARG A 255 -0.72 27.01 -41.81
C ARG A 255 -0.84 27.38 -40.33
N LEU A 256 -1.43 26.50 -39.53
CA LEU A 256 -1.38 26.58 -38.07
C LEU A 256 0.06 26.34 -37.60
N LEU A 257 0.61 27.30 -36.86
CA LEU A 257 1.93 27.20 -36.23
C LEU A 257 1.81 26.57 -34.84
N CYS A 258 0.98 27.17 -33.99
CA CYS A 258 0.72 26.69 -32.64
C CYS A 258 -0.61 27.23 -32.09
N TYR A 259 -1.02 26.68 -30.95
CA TYR A 259 -2.02 27.28 -30.09
C TYR A 259 -1.29 28.00 -28.96
N GLN A 260 -1.62 29.27 -28.73
CA GLN A 260 -1.11 30.06 -27.61
C GLN A 260 -2.17 30.11 -26.52
N ILE A 261 -1.77 29.79 -25.29
CA ILE A 261 -2.66 29.70 -24.15
C ILE A 261 -2.32 30.83 -23.18
N ALA A 262 -3.35 31.56 -22.75
CA ALA A 262 -3.23 32.63 -21.76
C ALA A 262 -4.40 32.57 -20.76
N LEU A 263 -4.20 33.17 -19.58
CA LEU A 263 -5.27 33.35 -18.61
C LEU A 263 -6.23 34.45 -19.06
N THR A 264 -7.51 34.30 -18.73
CA THR A 264 -8.48 35.40 -18.74
C THR A 264 -8.33 36.24 -17.46
N ASP A 265 -9.02 37.37 -17.40
CA ASP A 265 -9.13 38.18 -16.19
C ASP A 265 -9.74 37.36 -15.04
N GLU A 266 -10.72 36.50 -15.33
CA GLU A 266 -11.30 35.55 -14.38
C GLU A 266 -10.27 34.51 -13.91
N GLY A 267 -9.42 34.02 -14.82
CA GLY A 267 -8.30 33.12 -14.51
C GLY A 267 -7.29 33.73 -13.55
N HIS A 268 -6.92 35.00 -13.78
CA HIS A 268 -6.07 35.77 -12.87
C HIS A 268 -6.73 35.97 -11.51
N ALA A 269 -7.98 36.45 -11.48
CA ALA A 269 -8.71 36.70 -10.25
C ALA A 269 -8.92 35.43 -9.40
N MET A 270 -9.08 34.27 -10.05
CA MET A 270 -9.17 32.98 -9.36
C MET A 270 -7.86 32.62 -8.67
N LEU A 271 -6.72 32.72 -9.36
CA LEU A 271 -5.41 32.45 -8.76
C LEU A 271 -5.14 33.39 -7.58
N ASP A 272 -5.48 34.67 -7.69
CA ASP A 272 -5.27 35.63 -6.62
C ASP A 272 -6.11 35.30 -5.36
N LYS A 273 -7.36 34.88 -5.54
CA LYS A 273 -8.21 34.41 -4.42
C LYS A 273 -7.62 33.20 -3.71
N LEU A 274 -7.09 32.24 -4.46
CA LEU A 274 -6.51 31.02 -3.91
C LEU A 274 -5.13 31.28 -3.25
N SER A 275 -4.36 32.23 -3.79
CA SER A 275 -3.09 32.69 -3.22
C SER A 275 -3.26 33.30 -1.82
N VAL A 276 -4.35 34.05 -1.61
CA VAL A 276 -4.67 34.67 -0.31
C VAL A 276 -5.16 33.63 0.70
N ALA A 277 -5.88 32.60 0.26
CA ALA A 277 -6.35 31.53 1.13
C ALA A 277 -5.20 30.68 1.70
N VAL A 278 -4.12 30.46 0.93
CA VAL A 278 -2.92 29.72 1.37
C VAL A 278 -2.05 30.52 2.35
N ALA A 279 -2.13 31.85 2.36
CA ALA A 279 -1.37 32.69 3.29
C ALA A 279 -2.01 32.82 4.69
N VAL A 280 -3.24 32.33 4.87
CA VAL A 280 -4.04 32.47 6.10
C VAL A 280 -4.27 31.12 6.81
N ALA A 281 -3.95 30.01 6.15
CA ALA A 281 -3.99 28.65 6.70
C ALA A 281 -2.61 28.21 7.23
#